data_AF-A0AAP5LU97-F1
#
_entry.id   AF-A0AAP5LU97-F1
#
_cell.length_a   1.000
_cell.length_b   1.000
_cell.length_c   1.000
_cell.angle_alpha   90.00
_cell.angle_beta   90.00
_cell.angle_gamma   90.00
#
_symmetry.space_group_name_H-M   'P 1'
#
loop_
_entity.id
_entity.type
_entity.pdbx_description
1 polymer ?
#
loop_
_entity_poly.entity_id
_entity_poly.type
_entity_poly.pdbx_seq_one_letter_code
_entity_poly.pdbx_strand_id
1 'polypeptide(L)'
;MTAGTPKTAGKEDWTLTLDGDVDNPLMLDWRDFQALPHQDFVVDIHCVTRWSKLDTRWRGVSVDALADLVRPHAEARYVQARADGNYTANLRLPDLRGGKAFVATHYDGQPLTADHGGPARLVAPLLYFWKSAKWLRGLHFSPFDYKGYWEKLGYHNYGDPWREQRYRG
;
A
#
# COMPACT_ATOMS: atom_id res chain seq x y z
N MET A 1 -0.49 19.56 -14.41
CA MET A 1 -0.27 19.59 -12.95
C MET A 1 0.85 18.62 -12.63
N THR A 2 2.03 19.13 -12.32
CA THR A 2 3.14 18.30 -11.81
C THR A 2 2.69 17.73 -10.47
N ALA A 3 2.65 16.40 -10.35
CA ALA A 3 2.32 15.72 -9.11
C ALA A 3 3.46 15.97 -8.10
N GLY A 4 3.37 17.07 -7.36
CA GLY A 4 4.28 17.35 -6.26
C GLY A 4 3.98 16.47 -5.05
N THR A 5 4.98 16.26 -4.19
CA THR A 5 4.80 15.65 -2.87
C THR A 5 3.73 16.46 -2.11
N PRO A 6 2.59 15.86 -1.74
CA PRO A 6 1.58 16.57 -0.97
C PRO A 6 2.16 17.01 0.37
N LYS A 7 1.55 18.00 1.03
CA LYS A 7 1.86 18.24 2.45
C LYS A 7 1.43 17.01 3.22
N THR A 8 2.40 16.27 3.73
CA THR A 8 2.17 15.01 4.45
C THR A 8 2.25 15.24 5.94
N ALA A 9 1.45 14.48 6.69
CA ALA A 9 1.60 14.43 8.14
C ALA A 9 3.03 14.01 8.53
N GLY A 10 3.60 14.68 9.53
CA GLY A 10 4.77 14.17 10.23
C GLY A 10 4.41 12.89 10.99
N LYS A 11 5.41 12.22 11.59
CA LYS A 11 5.16 11.01 12.40
C LYS A 11 4.16 11.24 13.54
N GLU A 12 4.09 12.46 14.06
CA GLU A 12 3.23 12.82 15.20
C GLU A 12 1.74 12.92 14.83
N ASP A 13 1.44 13.27 13.58
CA ASP A 13 0.07 13.39 13.05
C ASP A 13 -0.31 12.17 12.17
N TRP A 14 0.56 11.17 12.12
CA TRP A 14 0.36 9.99 11.29
C TRP A 14 -0.49 8.94 12.02
N THR A 15 -1.49 8.44 11.29
CA THR A 15 -2.35 7.34 11.69
C THR A 15 -2.60 6.42 10.50
N LEU A 16 -2.78 5.13 10.79
CA LEU A 16 -3.22 4.11 9.85
C LEU A 16 -4.58 3.56 10.28
N THR A 17 -5.60 3.83 9.49
CA THR A 17 -6.95 3.30 9.69
C THR A 17 -7.14 1.98 8.94
N LEU A 18 -7.50 0.94 9.66
CA LEU A 18 -7.86 -0.39 9.16
C LEU A 18 -9.36 -0.58 9.42
N ASP A 19 -10.19 -0.54 8.38
CA ASP A 19 -11.65 -0.50 8.52
C ASP A 19 -12.37 -1.19 7.36
N GLY A 20 -13.71 -1.08 7.33
CA GLY A 20 -14.56 -1.63 6.29
C GLY A 20 -15.18 -2.95 6.72
N ASP A 21 -15.09 -3.97 5.86
CA ASP A 21 -15.67 -5.30 6.06
C ASP A 21 -14.78 -6.17 6.96
N VAL A 22 -14.70 -5.80 8.24
CA VAL A 22 -13.83 -6.39 9.27
C VAL A 22 -14.57 -6.52 10.61
N ASP A 23 -14.18 -7.49 11.44
CA ASP A 23 -14.73 -7.65 12.79
C ASP A 23 -14.26 -6.54 13.76
N ASN A 24 -13.00 -6.08 13.63
CA ASN A 24 -12.36 -5.18 14.60
C ASN A 24 -11.73 -3.98 13.88
N PRO A 25 -12.50 -2.98 13.45
CA PRO A 25 -11.92 -1.77 12.87
C PRO A 25 -11.00 -1.08 13.89
N LEU A 26 -9.83 -0.65 13.43
CA LEU A 26 -8.77 -0.14 14.29
C LEU A 26 -8.08 1.06 13.63
N MET A 27 -7.67 2.02 14.45
CA MET A 27 -6.78 3.10 14.04
C MET A 27 -5.51 3.01 14.87
N LEU A 28 -4.37 2.92 14.20
CA LEU A 28 -3.06 2.88 14.82
C LEU A 28 -2.41 4.27 14.68
N ASP A 29 -1.90 4.81 15.78
CA ASP A 29 -0.95 5.91 15.68
C ASP A 29 0.45 5.40 15.28
N TRP A 30 1.41 6.32 15.11
CA TRP A 30 2.76 5.95 14.73
C TRP A 30 3.44 5.02 15.75
N ARG A 31 3.23 5.26 17.06
CA ARG A 31 3.89 4.48 18.12
C ARG A 31 3.34 3.05 18.15
N ASP A 32 2.02 2.90 18.09
CA ASP A 32 1.35 1.61 18.11
C ASP A 32 1.65 0.81 16.84
N PHE A 33 1.73 1.47 15.67
CA PHE A 33 2.19 0.82 14.44
C PHE A 33 3.65 0.35 14.54
N GLN A 34 4.55 1.14 15.13
CA GLN A 34 5.95 0.76 15.33
C GLN A 34 6.13 -0.40 16.32
N ALA A 35 5.18 -0.61 17.24
CA ALA A 35 5.18 -1.74 18.15
C ALA A 35 4.81 -3.08 17.49
N LEU A 36 4.24 -3.05 16.28
CA LEU A 36 3.91 -4.26 15.53
C LEU A 36 5.18 -4.96 14.99
N PRO A 37 5.13 -6.28 14.73
CA PRO A 37 6.27 -7.02 14.19
C PRO A 37 6.71 -6.48 12.83
N HIS A 38 7.87 -5.84 12.80
CA HIS A 38 8.53 -5.41 11.58
C HIS A 38 9.42 -6.52 11.01
N GLN A 39 9.43 -6.63 9.69
CA GLN A 39 10.22 -7.61 8.95
C GLN A 39 11.03 -6.89 7.88
N ASP A 40 12.25 -7.35 7.67
CA ASP A 40 13.06 -6.96 6.52
C ASP A 40 12.68 -7.86 5.33
N PHE A 41 12.50 -7.29 4.16
CA PHE A 41 12.11 -8.01 2.95
C PHE A 41 12.77 -7.43 1.70
N VAL A 42 13.03 -8.30 0.72
CA VAL A 42 13.69 -7.94 -0.54
C VAL A 42 12.75 -8.27 -1.69
N VAL A 43 12.48 -7.29 -2.55
CA VAL A 43 11.54 -7.43 -3.66
C VAL A 43 12.01 -6.65 -4.88
N ASP A 44 11.50 -7.03 -6.04
CA ASP A 44 11.62 -6.24 -7.26
C ASP A 44 10.44 -5.29 -7.37
N ILE A 45 10.68 -4.10 -7.92
CA ILE A 45 9.61 -3.13 -8.21
C ILE A 45 9.60 -2.80 -9.70
N HIS A 46 8.40 -2.78 -10.27
CA HIS A 46 8.19 -2.51 -11.70
C HIS A 46 7.32 -1.28 -11.87
N CYS A 47 7.80 -0.31 -12.64
CA CYS A 47 7.05 0.89 -12.94
C CYS A 47 6.34 0.81 -14.29
N VAL A 48 5.15 1.37 -14.33
CA VAL A 48 4.37 1.57 -15.56
C VAL A 48 5.10 2.40 -16.62
N THR A 49 6.06 3.24 -16.21
CA THR A 49 6.91 4.02 -17.11
C THR A 49 8.16 3.26 -17.59
N ARG A 50 8.11 1.92 -17.56
CA ARG A 50 9.08 0.99 -18.18
C ARG A 50 10.45 0.91 -17.51
N TRP A 51 10.57 1.33 -16.25
CA TRP A 51 11.76 1.03 -15.45
C TRP A 51 11.44 0.00 -14.37
N SER A 52 12.45 -0.77 -14.00
CA SER A 52 12.41 -1.71 -12.88
C SER A 52 13.58 -1.44 -11.95
N LYS A 53 13.41 -1.71 -10.66
CA LYS A 53 14.51 -1.74 -9.69
C LYS A 53 14.48 -3.08 -8.98
N LEU A 54 15.56 -3.83 -9.12
CA LEU A 54 15.68 -5.19 -8.59
C LEU A 54 16.29 -5.17 -7.19
N ASP A 55 16.05 -6.22 -6.42
CA ASP A 55 16.65 -6.48 -5.11
C ASP A 55 16.51 -5.31 -4.11
N THR A 56 15.38 -4.61 -4.16
CA THR A 56 15.11 -3.48 -3.27
C THR A 56 14.88 -3.95 -1.84
N ARG A 57 15.58 -3.36 -0.87
CA ARG A 57 15.54 -3.78 0.54
C ARG A 57 14.62 -2.87 1.34
N TRP A 58 13.66 -3.44 2.03
CA TRP A 58 12.64 -2.72 2.77
C TRP A 58 12.50 -3.26 4.19
N ARG A 59 11.93 -2.44 5.06
CA ARG A 59 11.47 -2.88 6.39
C ARG A 59 10.06 -2.36 6.64
N GLY A 60 9.18 -3.20 7.17
CA GLY A 60 7.79 -2.84 7.41
C GLY A 60 6.99 -3.91 8.13
N VAL A 61 5.69 -3.61 8.32
CA VAL A 61 4.72 -4.55 8.88
C VAL A 61 3.99 -5.25 7.73
N SER A 62 3.90 -6.58 7.78
CA SER A 62 3.17 -7.34 6.76
C SER A 62 1.68 -6.99 6.75
N VAL A 63 1.05 -7.00 5.58
CA VAL A 63 -0.41 -6.86 5.50
C VAL A 63 -1.11 -8.05 6.15
N ASP A 64 -0.45 -9.22 6.21
CA ASP A 64 -0.93 -10.36 7.00
C ASP A 64 -1.15 -9.99 8.47
N ALA A 65 -0.12 -9.47 9.13
CA ALA A 65 -0.22 -9.07 10.53
C ALA A 65 -1.30 -7.99 10.77
N LEU A 66 -1.43 -7.02 9.85
CA LEU A 66 -2.46 -5.98 9.96
C LEU A 66 -3.87 -6.54 9.82
N ALA A 67 -4.08 -7.45 8.85
CA ALA A 67 -5.39 -8.06 8.68
C ALA A 67 -5.70 -9.08 9.79
N ASP A 68 -4.71 -9.69 10.43
CA ASP A 68 -4.96 -10.56 11.59
C ASP A 68 -5.49 -9.77 12.80
N LEU A 69 -5.09 -8.50 12.96
CA LEU A 69 -5.63 -7.62 14.00
C LEU A 69 -7.12 -7.29 13.80
N VAL A 70 -7.51 -7.01 12.55
CA VAL A 70 -8.88 -6.55 12.26
C VAL A 70 -9.85 -7.66 11.88
N ARG A 71 -9.34 -8.83 11.47
CA ARG A 71 -10.11 -10.01 11.03
C ARG A 71 -11.13 -9.65 9.94
N PRO A 72 -10.68 -9.44 8.68
CA PRO A 72 -11.57 -9.23 7.55
C PRO A 72 -12.57 -10.38 7.41
N HIS A 73 -13.82 -10.03 7.12
CA HIS A 73 -14.84 -11.03 6.89
C HIS A 73 -14.52 -11.87 5.68
N ALA A 74 -15.15 -13.05 5.61
CA ALA A 74 -15.01 -13.95 4.49
C ALA A 74 -15.42 -13.30 3.16
N GLU A 75 -16.19 -12.21 3.11
CA GLU A 75 -16.56 -11.53 1.86
C GLU A 75 -15.61 -10.39 1.46
N ALA A 76 -14.68 -9.99 2.33
CA ALA A 76 -13.72 -8.93 2.04
C ALA A 76 -12.67 -9.38 0.99
N ARG A 77 -13.01 -9.27 -0.30
CA ARG A 77 -12.15 -9.69 -1.43
C ARG A 77 -11.14 -8.62 -1.86
N TYR A 78 -11.34 -7.36 -1.47
CA TYR A 78 -10.58 -6.21 -1.93
C TYR A 78 -10.11 -5.34 -0.78
N VAL A 79 -9.04 -4.58 -1.05
CA VAL A 79 -8.53 -3.53 -0.18
C VAL A 79 -8.37 -2.26 -1.01
N GLN A 80 -8.94 -1.16 -0.52
CA GLN A 80 -8.62 0.17 -1.01
C GLN A 80 -7.57 0.80 -0.08
N ALA A 81 -6.35 0.94 -0.58
CA ALA A 81 -5.32 1.73 0.06
C ALA A 81 -5.68 3.21 -0.09
N ARG A 82 -5.70 3.94 1.03
CA ARG A 82 -5.98 5.38 1.12
C ARG A 82 -4.73 6.11 1.58
N ALA A 83 -4.43 7.23 0.96
CA ALA A 83 -3.21 8.00 1.22
C ALA A 83 -3.48 9.51 1.22
N ASP A 84 -2.52 10.27 1.75
CA ASP A 84 -2.55 11.74 1.68
C ASP A 84 -2.69 12.24 0.23
N GLY A 85 -3.24 13.44 0.07
CA GLY A 85 -3.54 13.99 -1.26
C GLY A 85 -4.72 13.32 -1.98
N ASN A 86 -5.60 12.64 -1.23
CA ASN A 86 -6.76 11.89 -1.73
C ASN A 86 -6.39 10.77 -2.72
N TYR A 87 -5.16 10.28 -2.65
CA TYR A 87 -4.73 9.17 -3.47
C TYR A 87 -5.34 7.85 -2.99
N THR A 88 -5.80 7.03 -3.93
CA THR A 88 -6.31 5.69 -3.65
C THR A 88 -5.76 4.67 -4.63
N ALA A 89 -5.56 3.44 -4.16
CA ALA A 89 -5.21 2.31 -5.01
C ALA A 89 -6.06 1.09 -4.61
N ASN A 90 -6.66 0.43 -5.58
CA ASN A 90 -7.44 -0.79 -5.37
C ASN A 90 -6.59 -2.03 -5.61
N LEU A 91 -6.64 -2.98 -4.68
CA LEU A 91 -5.91 -4.24 -4.73
C LEU A 91 -6.85 -5.38 -4.31
N ARG A 92 -6.63 -6.59 -4.81
CA ARG A 92 -7.32 -7.76 -4.27
C ARG A 92 -6.63 -8.18 -2.96
N LEU A 93 -7.41 -8.56 -1.96
CA LEU A 93 -6.86 -9.02 -0.68
C LEU A 93 -5.89 -10.23 -0.84
N PRO A 94 -6.17 -11.23 -1.71
CA PRO A 94 -5.24 -12.34 -1.96
C PRO A 94 -3.88 -11.95 -2.55
N ASP A 95 -3.76 -10.77 -3.17
CA ASP A 95 -2.49 -10.25 -3.70
C ASP A 95 -1.66 -9.53 -2.63
N LEU A 96 -2.28 -9.23 -1.47
CA LEU A 96 -1.63 -8.61 -0.33
C LEU A 96 -1.24 -9.61 0.77
N ARG A 97 -1.96 -10.74 0.87
CA ARG A 97 -1.77 -11.78 1.90
C ARG A 97 -0.76 -12.85 1.48
N GLY A 98 -0.20 -13.56 2.46
CA GLY A 98 0.77 -14.63 2.26
C GLY A 98 2.20 -14.12 2.05
N GLY A 99 2.58 -13.07 2.77
CA GLY A 99 3.91 -12.44 2.68
C GLY A 99 4.12 -11.64 1.40
N LYS A 100 3.03 -11.29 0.69
CA LYS A 100 3.10 -10.64 -0.63
C LYS A 100 3.16 -9.12 -0.56
N ALA A 101 2.71 -8.50 0.54
CA ALA A 101 2.70 -7.05 0.67
C ALA A 101 2.93 -6.57 2.11
N PHE A 102 3.45 -5.36 2.21
CA PHE A 102 3.88 -4.75 3.46
C PHE A 102 3.57 -3.25 3.50
N VAL A 103 3.30 -2.74 4.70
CA VAL A 103 3.38 -1.30 4.98
C VAL A 103 4.81 -0.99 5.44
N ALA A 104 5.61 -0.44 4.54
CA ALA A 104 7.02 -0.16 4.74
C ALA A 104 7.26 1.20 5.39
N THR A 105 8.27 1.26 6.24
CA THR A 105 8.75 2.48 6.93
C THR A 105 10.22 2.79 6.65
N HIS A 106 10.97 1.81 6.12
CA HIS A 106 12.36 1.98 5.73
C HIS A 106 12.64 1.41 4.34
N TYR A 107 13.66 1.97 3.69
CA TYR A 107 14.19 1.59 2.39
C TYR A 107 15.73 1.68 2.42
N ASP A 108 16.42 0.61 2.01
CA ASP A 108 17.88 0.49 2.05
C ASP A 108 18.49 0.87 3.41
N GLY A 109 17.86 0.41 4.50
CA GLY A 109 18.31 0.62 5.88
C GLY A 109 18.01 2.01 6.45
N GLN A 110 17.41 2.92 5.67
CA GLN A 110 17.10 4.28 6.10
C GLN A 110 15.58 4.48 6.22
N PRO A 111 15.09 5.32 7.16
CA PRO A 111 13.70 5.72 7.19
C PRO A 111 13.25 6.32 5.84
N LEU A 112 12.00 6.07 5.43
CA LEU A 112 11.48 6.64 4.20
C LEU A 112 11.49 8.17 4.26
N THR A 113 12.08 8.79 3.24
CA THR A 113 11.94 10.23 3.00
C THR A 113 10.51 10.55 2.55
N ALA A 114 10.09 11.81 2.67
CA ALA A 114 8.78 12.25 2.20
C ALA A 114 8.58 11.90 0.71
N ASP A 115 9.56 12.14 -0.16
CA ASP A 115 9.47 11.82 -1.59
C ASP A 115 9.38 10.31 -1.87
N HIS A 116 9.91 9.48 -0.98
CA HIS A 116 9.76 8.02 -1.02
C HIS A 116 8.47 7.51 -0.39
N GLY A 117 7.59 8.40 0.10
CA GLY A 117 6.31 8.05 0.69
C GLY A 117 6.33 7.94 2.21
N GLY A 118 7.34 8.52 2.87
CA GLY A 118 7.42 8.55 4.33
C GLY A 118 6.25 9.31 4.97
N PRO A 119 5.87 8.97 6.22
CA PRO A 119 6.59 8.05 7.10
C PRO A 119 6.29 6.57 6.83
N ALA A 120 5.23 6.26 6.07
CA ALA A 120 4.86 4.89 5.70
C ALA A 120 4.21 4.79 4.31
N ARG A 121 4.50 3.70 3.60
CA ARG A 121 3.90 3.39 2.29
C ARG A 121 3.49 1.95 2.16
N LEU A 122 2.53 1.65 1.30
CA LEU A 122 2.28 0.29 0.85
C LEU A 122 3.36 -0.12 -0.16
N VAL A 123 3.82 -1.37 -0.06
CA VAL A 123 4.67 -2.06 -1.03
C VAL A 123 3.98 -3.37 -1.43
N ALA A 124 3.52 -3.44 -2.69
CA ALA A 124 2.83 -4.57 -3.30
C ALA A 124 3.53 -4.92 -4.64
N PRO A 125 4.65 -5.66 -4.59
CA PRO A 125 5.57 -5.85 -5.72
C PRO A 125 5.02 -6.71 -6.86
N LEU A 126 3.98 -7.52 -6.61
CA LEU A 126 3.34 -8.34 -7.64
C LEU A 126 2.64 -7.52 -8.73
N LEU A 127 2.36 -6.25 -8.46
CA LEU A 127 1.65 -5.34 -9.35
C LEU A 127 2.53 -4.15 -9.69
N TYR A 128 2.19 -3.43 -10.76
CA TYR A 128 2.88 -2.19 -11.09
C TYR A 128 2.86 -1.21 -9.92
N PHE A 129 3.97 -0.50 -9.75
CA PHE A 129 4.28 0.21 -8.51
C PHE A 129 3.38 1.43 -8.21
N TRP A 130 2.49 1.83 -9.12
CA TRP A 130 1.43 2.79 -8.77
C TRP A 130 0.47 2.21 -7.72
N LYS A 131 0.28 0.89 -7.69
CA LYS A 131 -0.52 0.20 -6.68
C LYS A 131 0.08 0.32 -5.27
N SER A 132 1.40 0.53 -5.19
CA SER A 132 2.15 0.70 -3.95
C SER A 132 2.06 2.14 -3.44
N ALA A 133 0.90 2.49 -2.87
CA ALA A 133 0.55 3.85 -2.41
C ALA A 133 1.58 4.43 -1.43
N LYS A 134 2.09 5.63 -1.77
CA LYS A 134 2.92 6.47 -0.88
C LYS A 134 2.04 7.20 0.14
N TRP A 135 2.61 7.61 1.28
CA TRP A 135 1.91 8.40 2.31
C TRP A 135 0.63 7.72 2.80
N LEU A 136 0.74 6.42 3.08
CA LEU A 136 -0.40 5.57 3.39
C LEU A 136 -1.06 6.01 4.70
N ARG A 137 -2.39 6.14 4.67
CA ARG A 137 -3.25 6.52 5.80
C ARG A 137 -4.29 5.46 6.15
N GLY A 138 -4.56 4.50 5.27
CA GLY A 138 -5.48 3.43 5.63
C GLY A 138 -5.60 2.31 4.61
N LEU A 139 -6.13 1.19 5.09
CA LEU A 139 -6.52 0.03 4.30
C LEU A 139 -8.01 -0.23 4.59
N HIS A 140 -8.85 -0.01 3.58
CA HIS A 140 -10.28 -0.27 3.65
C HIS A 140 -10.60 -1.63 3.04
N PHE A 141 -11.05 -2.58 3.84
CA PHE A 141 -11.44 -3.91 3.39
C PHE A 141 -12.88 -3.90 2.87
N SER A 142 -13.13 -4.56 1.72
CA SER A 142 -14.42 -4.47 1.04
C SER A 142 -14.71 -5.71 0.19
N PRO A 143 -15.99 -6.11 0.04
CA PRO A 143 -16.40 -7.10 -0.95
C PRO A 143 -16.38 -6.56 -2.38
N PHE A 144 -16.30 -5.25 -2.57
CA PHE A 144 -16.35 -4.58 -3.87
C PHE A 144 -15.00 -4.00 -4.30
N ASP A 145 -14.73 -4.09 -5.61
CA ASP A 145 -13.57 -3.47 -6.24
C ASP A 145 -13.83 -1.99 -6.59
N TYR A 146 -13.40 -1.10 -5.71
CA TYR A 146 -13.50 0.34 -5.93
C TYR A 146 -12.25 0.89 -6.61
N LYS A 147 -12.36 1.23 -7.90
CA LYS A 147 -11.27 1.85 -8.69
C LYS A 147 -10.50 2.92 -7.90
N GLY A 148 -9.17 2.80 -7.91
CA GLY A 148 -8.26 3.80 -7.37
C GLY A 148 -8.11 5.04 -8.28
N TYR A 149 -7.15 5.89 -7.94
CA TYR A 149 -6.89 7.14 -8.63
C TYR A 149 -6.50 6.92 -10.10
N TRP A 150 -5.46 6.12 -10.34
CA TRP A 150 -4.97 5.89 -11.71
C TRP A 150 -5.94 5.07 -12.54
N GLU A 151 -6.66 4.14 -11.94
CA GLU A 151 -7.66 3.34 -12.63
C GLU A 151 -8.80 4.23 -13.11
N LYS A 152 -9.21 5.25 -12.34
CA LYS A 152 -10.18 6.24 -12.83
C LYS A 152 -9.65 7.03 -14.04
N LEU A 153 -8.33 7.18 -14.16
CA LEU A 153 -7.66 7.92 -15.24
C LEU A 153 -7.18 7.04 -16.40
N GLY A 154 -7.70 5.81 -16.53
CA GLY A 154 -7.45 4.95 -17.69
C GLY A 154 -6.34 3.92 -17.50
N TYR A 155 -5.74 3.81 -16.31
CA TYR A 155 -4.83 2.72 -16.01
C TYR A 155 -5.59 1.40 -15.88
N HIS A 156 -4.89 0.30 -16.16
CA HIS A 156 -5.48 -1.03 -16.06
C HIS A 156 -5.92 -1.31 -14.62
N ASN A 157 -7.06 -1.99 -14.45
CA ASN A 157 -7.64 -2.18 -13.12
C ASN A 157 -6.81 -3.09 -12.22
N TYR A 158 -6.24 -4.18 -12.76
CA TYR A 158 -5.39 -5.12 -12.01
C TYR A 158 -3.93 -4.66 -11.96
N GLY A 159 -3.24 -4.54 -13.11
CA GLY A 159 -1.92 -3.89 -13.17
C GLY A 159 -0.75 -4.86 -13.09
N ASP A 160 -0.88 -6.05 -13.67
CA ASP A 160 0.18 -7.06 -13.73
C ASP A 160 1.35 -6.63 -14.65
N PRO A 161 2.59 -6.52 -14.13
CA PRO A 161 3.74 -6.13 -14.92
C PRO A 161 4.17 -7.16 -15.96
N TRP A 162 3.96 -8.45 -15.71
CA TRP A 162 4.35 -9.55 -16.59
C TRP A 162 3.38 -9.74 -17.75
N ARG A 163 2.12 -9.34 -17.55
CA ARG A 163 1.08 -9.34 -18.60
C ARG A 163 0.93 -7.98 -19.28
N GLU A 164 1.87 -7.06 -19.04
CA GLU A 164 1.91 -5.71 -19.60
C GLU A 164 0.63 -4.89 -19.41
N GLN A 165 -0.07 -5.10 -18.29
CA GLN A 165 -1.34 -4.46 -18.01
C GLN A 165 -1.16 -3.03 -17.53
N ARG A 166 -0.72 -2.13 -18.41
CA ARG A 166 -0.42 -0.72 -18.08
C ARG A 166 -1.68 0.14 -18.11
N TYR A 167 -2.43 0.05 -19.20
CA TYR A 167 -3.60 0.88 -19.46
C TYR A 167 -4.82 0.00 -19.74
N ARG A 168 -6.00 0.59 -19.66
CA ARG A 168 -7.21 -0.03 -20.24
C ARG A 168 -7.01 -0.10 -21.75
N GLY A 169 -7.36 -1.25 -22.33
CA GLY A 169 -7.49 -1.38 -23.78
C GLY A 169 -8.53 -0.44 -24.33
#